data_AF-A0A222X5M4-F1
#
_entry.id   AF-A0A222X5M4-F1
#
_cell.length_a   1.000
_cell.length_b   1.000
_cell.length_c   1.000
_cell.angle_alpha   90.00
_cell.angle_beta   90.00
_cell.angle_gamma   90.00
#
_symmetry.space_group_name_H-M   'P 1'
#
loop_
_entity.id
_entity.type
_entity.pdbx_description
1 polymer ?
#
loop_
_entity_poly.entity_id
_entity_poly.type
_entity_poly.pdbx_seq_one_letter_code
_entity_poly.pdbx_strand_id
1 'polypeptide(L)'
;MTRGSSSPDIGPLVLAAIPGGVDAVVVATRPEHARATVQEAVDLGVGQVWLHRSVDRGSVDGEAVRLGREHGLTVIDGGCPLMFGRASDRGHRVMCRLFTLTGRVPRTV
;
A
#
# COMPACT_ATOMS: atom_id res chain seq x y z
N MET A 1 -29.00 28.81 14.28
CA MET A 1 -28.91 27.99 13.05
C MET A 1 -27.62 27.19 13.10
N THR A 2 -27.67 26.00 13.71
CA THR A 2 -26.56 25.05 13.79
C THR A 2 -26.54 24.22 12.51
N ARG A 3 -25.46 24.28 11.72
CA ARG A 3 -25.26 23.35 10.60
C ARG A 3 -25.04 21.96 11.19
N GLY A 4 -26.07 21.11 11.12
CA GLY A 4 -25.90 19.67 11.22
C GLY A 4 -25.14 19.20 9.99
N SER A 5 -23.83 19.01 10.11
CA SER A 5 -23.08 18.22 9.14
C SER A 5 -23.29 16.76 9.51
N SER A 6 -24.30 16.14 8.91
CA SER A 6 -24.40 14.68 8.90
C SER A 6 -23.17 14.16 8.16
N SER A 7 -22.21 13.58 8.89
CA SER A 7 -21.17 12.77 8.29
C SER A 7 -21.86 11.69 7.44
N PRO A 8 -21.38 11.42 6.21
CA PRO A 8 -21.93 10.31 5.44
C PRO A 8 -21.79 9.03 6.28
N ASP A 9 -22.82 8.19 6.24
CA ASP A 9 -22.82 6.87 6.87
C ASP A 9 -21.82 6.01 6.08
N ILE A 10 -20.54 6.11 6.45
CA ILE A 10 -19.48 5.30 5.85
C ILE A 10 -19.72 3.90 6.41
N GLY A 11 -20.24 3.01 5.56
CA GLY A 11 -20.34 1.59 5.88
C GLY A 11 -18.99 1.01 6.34
N PRO A 12 -18.96 -0.27 6.75
CA PRO A 12 -17.74 -0.88 7.27
C PRO A 12 -16.55 -0.61 6.33
N LEU A 13 -15.44 -0.13 6.91
CA LEU A 13 -14.21 0.26 6.21
C LEU A 13 -13.44 -1.00 5.75
N VAL A 14 -14.05 -1.77 4.86
CA VAL A 14 -13.53 -3.01 4.28
C VAL A 14 -13.42 -2.85 2.76
N LEU A 15 -12.36 -3.38 2.15
CA LEU A 15 -12.14 -3.35 0.70
C LEU A 15 -13.30 -3.98 -0.07
N ALA A 16 -13.94 -5.02 0.46
CA ALA A 16 -15.06 -5.70 -0.17
C ALA A 16 -16.29 -4.80 -0.37
N ALA A 17 -16.39 -3.67 0.35
CA ALA A 17 -17.48 -2.72 0.22
C ALA A 17 -17.35 -1.83 -1.04
N ILE A 18 -16.21 -1.85 -1.74
CA ILE A 18 -15.97 -1.02 -2.94
C ILE A 18 -16.66 -1.67 -4.15
N PRO A 19 -17.70 -1.04 -4.74
CA PRO A 19 -18.38 -1.60 -5.90
C PRO A 19 -17.43 -1.73 -7.10
N GLY A 20 -17.36 -2.92 -7.69
CA GLY A 20 -16.45 -3.21 -8.80
C GLY A 20 -15.02 -3.58 -8.38
N GLY A 21 -14.71 -3.57 -7.07
CA GLY A 21 -13.40 -3.93 -6.55
C GLY A 21 -12.31 -2.89 -6.87
N VAL A 22 -11.05 -3.27 -6.61
CA VAL A 22 -9.87 -2.44 -6.86
C VAL A 22 -8.72 -3.27 -7.45
N ASP A 23 -7.95 -2.67 -8.34
CA ASP A 23 -6.75 -3.31 -8.90
C ASP A 23 -5.52 -3.21 -7.97
N ALA A 24 -5.53 -2.22 -7.09
CA ALA A 24 -4.41 -1.91 -6.20
C ALA A 24 -4.89 -1.31 -4.87
N VAL A 25 -4.16 -1.58 -3.80
CA VAL A 25 -4.43 -1.05 -2.45
C VAL A 25 -3.22 -0.28 -1.93
N VAL A 26 -3.49 0.89 -1.35
CA VAL A 26 -2.51 1.70 -0.63
C VAL A 26 -2.80 1.62 0.85
N VAL A 27 -1.88 1.08 1.63
CA VAL A 27 -1.98 0.96 3.09
C VAL A 27 -1.21 2.10 3.72
N ALA A 28 -1.93 2.99 4.42
CA ALA A 28 -1.39 4.14 5.14
C ALA A 28 -1.79 4.12 6.63
N THR A 29 -1.92 2.93 7.22
CA THR A 29 -2.24 2.70 8.63
C THR A 29 -0.98 2.47 9.46
N ARG A 30 -1.12 2.28 10.78
CA ARG A 30 0.00 1.75 11.59
C ARG A 30 0.36 0.33 11.14
N PRO A 31 1.63 -0.12 11.26
CA PRO A 31 2.09 -1.44 10.83
C PRO A 31 1.26 -2.59 11.39
N GLU A 32 0.86 -2.52 12.66
CA GLU A 32 0.08 -3.57 13.33
C GLU A 32 -1.30 -3.83 12.70
N HIS A 33 -1.79 -2.90 11.87
CA HIS A 33 -3.05 -3.05 11.14
C HIS A 33 -2.86 -3.48 9.68
N ALA A 34 -1.65 -3.34 9.14
CA ALA A 34 -1.39 -3.57 7.72
C ALA A 34 -1.69 -5.02 7.28
N ARG A 35 -1.38 -6.00 8.13
CA ARG A 35 -1.61 -7.43 7.82
C ARG A 35 -3.07 -7.74 7.51
N ALA A 36 -4.01 -7.14 8.24
CA ALA A 36 -5.44 -7.36 8.03
C ALA A 36 -5.89 -6.84 6.65
N THR A 37 -5.41 -5.67 6.25
CA THR A 37 -5.70 -5.10 4.94
C THR A 37 -5.05 -5.89 3.80
N VAL A 38 -3.82 -6.40 4.01
CA VAL A 38 -3.18 -7.28 3.02
C VAL A 38 -3.93 -8.59 2.88
N GLN A 39 -4.41 -9.18 3.98
CA GLN A 39 -5.24 -10.38 3.93
C GLN A 39 -6.50 -10.15 3.12
N GLU A 40 -7.20 -9.04 3.36
CA GLU A 40 -8.40 -8.73 2.59
C GLU A 40 -8.09 -8.52 1.10
N ALA A 41 -6.96 -7.88 0.76
CA ALA A 41 -6.52 -7.72 -0.62
C ALA A 41 -6.23 -9.09 -1.28
N VAL A 42 -5.63 -10.03 -0.55
CA VAL A 42 -5.41 -11.41 -1.01
C VAL A 42 -6.75 -12.12 -1.24
N ASP A 43 -7.67 -12.05 -0.28
CA ASP A 43 -8.97 -12.73 -0.35
C ASP A 43 -9.82 -12.23 -1.53
N LEU A 44 -9.66 -10.96 -1.88
CA LEU A 44 -10.34 -10.32 -3.02
C LEU A 44 -9.61 -10.47 -4.35
N GLY A 45 -8.41 -11.08 -4.37
CA GLY A 45 -7.62 -11.26 -5.59
C GLY A 45 -7.09 -9.95 -6.19
N VAL A 46 -6.84 -8.94 -5.37
CA VAL A 46 -6.17 -7.69 -5.78
C VAL A 46 -4.78 -8.04 -6.35
N GLY A 47 -4.27 -7.28 -7.32
CA GLY A 47 -2.96 -7.57 -7.92
C GLY A 47 -1.77 -6.90 -7.21
N GLN A 48 -1.99 -5.72 -6.61
CA GLN A 48 -0.92 -4.85 -6.15
C GLN A 48 -1.21 -4.25 -4.78
N VAL A 49 -0.19 -4.21 -3.92
CA VAL A 49 -0.26 -3.53 -2.62
C VAL A 49 0.96 -2.65 -2.41
N TRP A 50 0.73 -1.43 -1.93
CA TRP A 50 1.78 -0.55 -1.44
C TRP A 50 1.60 -0.30 0.05
N LEU A 51 2.64 -0.60 0.84
CA LEU A 51 2.73 -0.25 2.24
C LEU A 51 3.45 1.11 2.34
N HIS A 52 2.69 2.16 2.64
CA HIS A 52 3.20 3.52 2.68
C HIS A 52 4.37 3.65 3.67
N ARG A 53 5.49 4.20 3.19
CA ARG A 53 6.63 4.51 4.04
C ARG A 53 7.29 5.80 3.60
N SER A 54 7.44 6.72 4.54
CA SER A 54 8.22 7.95 4.37
C SER A 54 9.63 7.75 4.96
N VAL A 55 10.06 8.60 5.88
CA VAL A 55 11.40 8.53 6.51
C VAL A 55 11.44 7.58 7.72
N ASP A 56 10.28 7.19 8.24
CA ASP A 56 10.11 6.30 9.40
C ASP A 56 9.68 4.88 8.99
N ARG A 57 9.16 4.10 9.96
CA ARG A 57 8.68 2.73 9.73
C ARG A 57 7.41 2.69 8.86
N GLY A 58 6.66 3.79 8.78
CA GLY A 58 5.43 3.90 8.00
C GLY A 58 4.41 2.83 8.38
N SER A 59 3.79 2.23 7.37
CA SER A 59 2.82 1.14 7.44
C SER A 59 3.44 -0.23 7.20
N VAL A 60 4.78 -0.33 7.14
CA VAL A 60 5.45 -1.58 6.76
C VAL A 60 5.49 -2.54 7.94
N ASP A 61 4.85 -3.69 7.74
CA ASP A 61 4.88 -4.84 8.63
C ASP A 61 5.45 -6.05 7.88
N GLY A 62 6.39 -6.78 8.50
CA GLY A 62 7.09 -7.88 7.85
C GLY A 62 6.17 -9.06 7.51
N GLU A 63 5.19 -9.33 8.37
CA GLU A 63 4.20 -10.39 8.17
C GLU A 63 3.25 -10.05 7.03
N ALA A 64 2.81 -8.80 6.94
CA ALA A 64 2.01 -8.29 5.83
C ALA A 64 2.76 -8.42 4.49
N VAL A 65 4.05 -8.06 4.44
CA VAL A 65 4.87 -8.20 3.23
C VAL A 65 4.99 -9.66 2.81
N ARG A 66 5.27 -10.55 3.76
CA ARG A 66 5.41 -11.99 3.50
C ARG A 66 4.11 -12.59 2.99
N LEU A 67 3.00 -12.33 3.70
CA LEU A 67 1.66 -12.81 3.33
C LEU A 67 1.32 -12.44 1.88
N GLY A 68 1.53 -11.18 1.51
CA GLY A 68 1.19 -10.72 0.16
C GLY A 68 2.03 -11.37 -0.92
N ARG A 69 3.36 -11.43 -0.72
CA ARG A 69 4.27 -12.07 -1.69
C ARG A 69 3.99 -13.57 -1.85
N GLU A 70 3.70 -14.28 -0.76
CA GLU A 70 3.35 -15.71 -0.78
C GLU A 70 2.06 -16.00 -1.58
N HIS A 71 1.13 -15.03 -1.62
CA HIS A 71 -0.14 -15.14 -2.35
C HIS A 71 -0.12 -14.45 -3.72
N GLY A 72 1.07 -14.07 -4.22
CA GLY A 72 1.25 -13.54 -5.57
C GLY A 72 0.97 -12.05 -5.76
N LEU A 73 0.81 -11.28 -4.67
CA LEU A 73 0.74 -9.83 -4.76
C LEU A 73 2.09 -9.23 -5.17
N THR A 74 2.06 -8.23 -6.06
CA THR A 74 3.17 -7.28 -6.18
C THR A 74 3.13 -6.34 -4.98
N VAL A 75 4.11 -6.50 -4.08
CA VAL A 75 4.20 -5.72 -2.82
C VAL A 75 5.33 -4.70 -2.89
N ILE A 76 4.96 -3.43 -2.79
CA ILE A 76 5.88 -2.31 -2.59
C ILE A 76 5.97 -2.00 -1.09
N ASP A 77 7.03 -2.43 -0.42
CA ASP A 77 7.27 -2.30 1.02
C ASP A 77 8.18 -1.11 1.39
N GLY A 78 7.92 0.03 0.74
CA GLY A 78 8.49 1.32 1.08
C GLY A 78 8.76 2.22 -0.12
N GLY A 79 9.04 3.49 0.15
CA GLY A 79 9.23 4.53 -0.87
C GLY A 79 7.93 4.99 -1.50
N CYS A 80 8.04 5.87 -2.50
CA CYS A 80 6.92 6.37 -3.29
C CYS A 80 6.60 5.40 -4.45
N PRO A 81 5.33 5.09 -4.76
CA PRO A 81 4.96 4.22 -5.89
C PRO A 81 5.47 4.74 -7.24
N LEU A 82 5.59 6.07 -7.39
CA LEU A 82 6.15 6.70 -8.58
C LEU A 82 7.63 6.37 -8.80
N MET A 83 8.30 5.71 -7.86
CA MET A 83 9.65 5.18 -8.05
C MET A 83 9.69 3.94 -8.93
N PHE A 84 8.54 3.32 -9.20
CA PHE A 84 8.44 2.05 -9.91
C PHE A 84 7.65 2.17 -11.22
N GLY A 85 7.96 1.28 -12.17
CA GLY A 85 7.21 1.13 -13.41
C GLY A 85 7.27 2.32 -14.38
N ARG A 86 6.34 2.28 -15.35
CA ARG A 86 6.24 3.23 -16.47
C ARG A 86 6.03 4.68 -16.03
N ALA A 87 5.27 4.89 -14.96
CA ALA A 87 4.91 6.22 -14.50
C ALA A 87 6.08 6.99 -13.88
N SER A 88 7.20 6.32 -13.59
CA SER A 88 8.36 6.94 -12.95
C SER A 88 9.10 7.91 -13.88
N ASP A 89 9.19 9.17 -13.46
CA ASP A 89 10.04 10.18 -14.09
C ASP A 89 11.53 9.97 -13.77
N ARG A 90 12.40 10.76 -14.41
CA ARG A 90 13.86 10.61 -14.26
C ARG A 90 14.32 10.80 -12.81
N GLY A 91 13.72 11.74 -12.08
CA GLY A 91 14.05 12.00 -10.68
C GLY A 91 13.68 10.81 -9.80
N HIS A 92 12.46 10.31 -9.94
CA HIS A 92 11.99 9.14 -9.21
C HIS A 92 12.79 7.87 -9.53
N ARG A 93 13.25 7.66 -10.77
CA ARG A 93 14.14 6.53 -11.11
C ARG A 93 15.51 6.62 -10.44
N VAL A 94 16.10 7.82 -10.38
CA VAL A 94 17.37 8.04 -9.67
C VAL A 94 17.19 7.78 -8.18
N MET A 95 16.12 8.32 -7.60
CA MET A 95 15.76 8.08 -6.20
C MET A 95 15.56 6.59 -5.92
N CYS A 96 14.87 5.87 -6.80
CA CYS A 96 14.67 4.43 -6.69
C CYS A 96 16.00 3.70 -6.58
N ARG A 97 16.92 3.96 -7.50
CA ARG A 97 18.25 3.32 -7.47
C ARG A 97 19.00 3.61 -6.19
N LEU A 98 19.06 4.87 -5.75
CA LEU A 98 19.75 5.27 -4.52
C LEU A 98 19.12 4.62 -3.28
N PHE A 99 17.80 4.57 -3.21
CA PHE A 99 17.10 3.99 -2.06
C PHE A 99 17.15 2.46 -2.07
N THR A 100 17.17 1.81 -3.23
CA THR A 100 17.42 0.37 -3.34
C THR A 100 18.83 0.03 -2.84
N LEU A 101 19.84 0.84 -3.19
CA LEU A 101 21.21 0.65 -2.71
C LEU A 101 21.32 0.80 -1.18
N THR A 102 20.56 1.72 -0.60
CA THR A 102 20.58 1.98 0.85
C THR A 102 19.56 1.15 1.65
N GLY A 103 18.88 0.19 1.02
CA GLY A 103 17.88 -0.67 1.68
C GLY A 103 16.59 0.06 2.09
N ARG A 104 16.36 1.27 1.56
CA ARG A 104 15.20 2.10 1.86
C ARG A 104 13.96 1.79 1.01
N VAL A 105 14.10 0.99 -0.04
CA VAL A 105 12.98 0.47 -0.86
C VAL A 105 13.29 -0.96 -1.31
N PRO A 106 12.26 -1.75 -1.70
CA PRO A 106 12.47 -3.11 -2.21
C PRO A 106 13.47 -3.16 -3.38
N ARG A 107 14.17 -4.30 -3.47
CA ARG A 107 15.02 -4.62 -4.63
C ARG A 107 14.23 -5.21 -5.79
N THR A 108 13.07 -5.78 -5.50
CA THR A 108 12.20 -6.46 -6.46
C THR A 108 10.76 -6.16 -6.10
N VAL A 109 9.98 -5.79 -7.12
CA VAL A 109 8.53 -5.53 -7.10
C VAL A 109 7.90 -6.26 -8.28
#